data_AF-A0A1S2YG28-F1
#
_entry.id   AF-A0A1S2YG28-F1
#
_cell.length_a   1.000
_cell.length_b   1.000
_cell.length_c   1.000
_cell.angle_alpha   90.00
_cell.angle_beta   90.00
_cell.angle_gamma   90.00
#
_symmetry.space_group_name_H-M   'P 1'
#
loop_
_entity.id
_entity.type
_entity.pdbx_description
1 polymer ?
#
loop_
_entity_poly.entity_id
_entity_poly.type
_entity_poly.pdbx_seq_one_letter_code
_entity_poly.pdbx_strand_id
1 'polypeptide(L)'
;MCLYLCLFFLFFELSTCDPIPAPWPEQFHSVMFVNRSGDLHQTDLWYDWPNGRNFNINQYQLGILKYDIEWNNGTSFIYTLDPFNHTCQLLHFEVGILRPNWLLGANYLGQQYVDNFLCNVWEKVEFIWYYEDVLTRTPVKWIFYDGMTFHVMTFEVGAVLDDAHWQAPLYCFSDPDPELHQTHTTRNNSLVLVDSELAVLSAFRRTLMSHMR
;
A
#
# COMPACT_ATOMS: atom_id res chain seq x y z
N MET A 1 28.06 23.33 -60.83
CA MET A 1 27.28 24.09 -59.84
C MET A 1 26.17 23.18 -59.36
N CYS A 2 26.40 22.39 -58.31
CA CYS A 2 25.38 21.50 -57.74
C CYS A 2 25.43 21.71 -56.23
N LEU A 3 24.52 22.54 -55.73
CA LEU A 3 24.40 22.88 -54.32
C LEU A 3 23.44 21.86 -53.70
N TYR A 4 23.96 20.90 -52.95
CA TYR A 4 23.14 20.01 -52.11
C TYR A 4 22.70 20.80 -50.87
N LEU A 5 21.41 21.07 -50.76
CA LEU A 5 20.78 21.60 -49.55
C LEU A 5 20.53 20.42 -48.59
N CYS A 6 21.44 20.19 -47.64
CA CYS A 6 21.18 19.29 -46.52
C CYS A 6 20.14 19.94 -45.58
N LEU A 7 18.90 19.45 -45.63
CA LEU A 7 17.89 19.72 -44.61
C LEU A 7 18.28 19.00 -43.32
N PHE A 8 18.96 19.72 -42.42
CA PHE A 8 19.17 19.31 -41.04
C PHE A 8 17.82 19.43 -40.32
N PHE A 9 17.08 18.32 -40.20
CA PHE A 9 15.99 18.22 -39.25
C PHE A 9 16.60 18.24 -37.84
N LEU A 10 16.62 19.43 -37.23
CA LEU A 10 16.86 19.58 -35.80
C LEU A 10 15.67 18.93 -35.08
N PHE A 11 15.85 17.67 -34.67
CA PHE A 11 15.01 17.08 -33.63
C PHE A 11 15.30 17.88 -32.35
N PHE A 12 14.44 18.87 -32.07
CA PHE A 12 14.34 19.40 -30.72
C PHE A 12 13.74 18.28 -29.87
N GLU A 13 14.59 17.52 -29.18
CA GLU A 13 14.16 16.82 -27.98
C GLU A 13 13.73 17.91 -26.99
N LEU A 14 12.42 18.12 -26.90
CA LEU A 14 11.84 18.76 -25.73
C LEU A 14 12.20 17.86 -24.55
N SER A 15 13.25 18.20 -23.81
CA SER A 15 13.44 17.67 -22.45
C SER A 15 12.27 18.19 -21.62
N THR A 16 11.15 17.47 -21.66
CA THR A 16 10.10 17.65 -20.70
C THR A 16 10.67 17.22 -19.35
N CYS A 17 10.61 18.09 -18.36
CA CYS A 17 10.91 17.71 -16.99
C CYS A 17 10.01 16.52 -16.61
N ASP A 18 10.58 15.53 -15.93
CA ASP A 18 9.81 14.39 -15.45
C ASP A 18 8.59 14.87 -14.66
N PRO A 19 7.42 14.20 -14.80
CA PRO A 19 6.22 14.57 -14.06
C PRO A 19 6.51 14.52 -12.55
N ILE A 20 5.75 15.23 -11.72
CA ILE A 20 5.84 15.11 -10.25
C ILE A 20 4.69 14.24 -9.78
N PRO A 21 4.89 13.20 -8.97
CA PRO A 21 3.80 12.34 -8.52
C PRO A 21 2.75 13.13 -7.73
N ALA A 22 1.48 12.79 -7.91
CA ALA A 22 0.41 13.40 -7.13
C ALA A 22 0.54 12.99 -5.66
N PRO A 23 0.38 13.93 -4.71
CA PRO A 23 0.15 13.52 -3.33
C PRO A 23 -1.18 12.77 -3.25
N TRP A 24 -1.26 11.79 -2.36
CA TRP A 24 -2.56 11.23 -1.98
C TRP A 24 -3.46 12.34 -1.41
N PRO A 25 -4.77 12.27 -1.64
CA PRO A 25 -5.72 13.11 -0.93
C PRO A 25 -5.63 12.88 0.58
N GLU A 26 -5.98 13.91 1.35
CA GLU A 26 -6.02 13.85 2.82
C GLU A 26 -6.97 12.76 3.34
N GLN A 27 -8.05 12.49 2.59
CA GLN A 27 -9.05 11.48 2.91
C GLN A 27 -9.53 10.82 1.62
N PHE A 28 -9.70 9.50 1.63
CA PHE A 28 -10.33 8.77 0.52
C PHE A 28 -10.80 7.37 0.97
N HIS A 29 -11.67 6.78 0.16
CA HIS A 29 -11.97 5.35 0.17
C HIS A 29 -11.52 4.72 -1.15
N SER A 30 -10.99 3.51 -1.08
CA SER A 30 -10.54 2.76 -2.26
C SER A 30 -10.91 1.30 -2.10
N VAL A 31 -11.54 0.73 -3.12
CA VAL A 31 -11.70 -0.72 -3.26
C VAL A 31 -10.60 -1.23 -4.17
N MET A 32 -9.90 -2.27 -3.73
CA MET A 32 -8.76 -2.82 -4.45
C MET A 32 -8.86 -4.34 -4.55
N PHE A 33 -8.49 -4.86 -5.71
CA PHE A 33 -8.21 -6.28 -5.88
C PHE A 33 -6.73 -6.54 -5.60
N VAL A 34 -6.46 -7.49 -4.72
CA VAL A 34 -5.12 -7.82 -4.28
C VAL A 34 -4.79 -9.25 -4.65
N ASN A 35 -3.61 -9.44 -5.22
CA ASN A 35 -3.08 -10.75 -5.55
C ASN A 35 -1.66 -10.88 -5.03
N ARG A 36 -1.45 -11.91 -4.21
CA ARG A 36 -0.13 -12.31 -3.75
C ARG A 36 0.14 -13.76 -4.07
N SER A 37 0.83 -14.01 -5.17
CA SER A 37 1.19 -15.37 -5.61
C SER A 37 -0.01 -16.33 -5.70
N GLY A 38 -1.20 -15.82 -6.00
CA GLY A 38 -2.45 -16.58 -6.06
C GLY A 38 -3.35 -16.47 -4.82
N ASP A 39 -2.86 -15.88 -3.73
CA ASP A 39 -3.69 -15.52 -2.57
C ASP A 39 -4.46 -14.24 -2.90
N LEU A 40 -5.72 -14.41 -3.32
CA LEU A 40 -6.58 -13.33 -3.80
C LEU A 40 -7.49 -12.80 -2.68
N HIS A 41 -7.55 -11.48 -2.56
CA HIS A 41 -8.50 -10.80 -1.67
C HIS A 41 -8.92 -9.44 -2.22
N GLN A 42 -10.06 -8.96 -1.75
CA GLN A 42 -10.45 -7.55 -1.90
C GLN A 42 -10.06 -6.80 -0.63
N THR A 43 -9.56 -5.58 -0.80
CA THR A 43 -9.32 -4.64 0.30
C THR A 43 -10.19 -3.41 0.11
N ASP A 44 -10.98 -3.09 1.13
CA ASP A 44 -11.60 -1.79 1.32
C ASP A 44 -10.68 -0.95 2.21
N LEU A 45 -10.07 0.07 1.62
CA LEU A 45 -9.15 0.98 2.29
C LEU A 45 -9.84 2.30 2.60
N TRP A 46 -9.97 2.61 3.88
CA TRP A 46 -10.33 3.95 4.36
C TRP A 46 -9.09 4.65 4.86
N TYR A 47 -8.75 5.77 4.22
CA TYR A 47 -7.60 6.59 4.58
C TYR A 47 -8.07 7.92 5.13
N ASP A 48 -7.60 8.29 6.33
CA ASP A 48 -7.97 9.53 7.01
C ASP A 48 -6.75 10.15 7.71
N TRP A 49 -5.97 10.89 6.93
CA TRP A 49 -4.73 11.52 7.39
C TRP A 49 -4.93 12.58 8.47
N PRO A 50 -5.92 13.50 8.39
CA PRO A 50 -6.15 14.49 9.43
C PRO A 50 -6.35 13.87 10.82
N ASN A 51 -6.98 12.69 10.88
CA ASN A 51 -7.18 11.93 12.13
C ASN A 51 -6.12 10.84 12.37
N GLY A 52 -5.12 10.74 11.49
CA GLY A 52 -3.98 9.86 11.66
C GLY A 52 -4.33 8.38 11.68
N ARG A 53 -5.29 7.94 10.87
CA ARG A 53 -5.82 6.57 10.88
C ARG A 53 -6.00 6.01 9.47
N ASN A 54 -5.77 4.72 9.32
CA ASN A 54 -5.91 3.95 8.09
C ASN A 54 -6.59 2.61 8.41
N PHE A 55 -7.59 2.20 7.62
CA PHE A 55 -8.36 1.00 7.90
C PHE A 55 -8.48 0.14 6.65
N ASN A 56 -7.83 -1.02 6.68
CA ASN A 56 -7.94 -2.05 5.65
C ASN A 56 -8.94 -3.10 6.10
N ILE A 57 -9.97 -3.35 5.28
CA ILE A 57 -10.93 -4.43 5.48
C ILE A 57 -10.69 -5.44 4.36
N ASN A 58 -10.12 -6.59 4.72
CA ASN A 58 -9.59 -7.58 3.78
C ASN A 58 -10.50 -8.80 3.70
N GLN A 59 -11.20 -8.94 2.58
CA GLN A 59 -12.05 -10.10 2.27
C GLN A 59 -11.30 -11.05 1.35
N TYR A 60 -10.77 -12.13 1.91
CA TYR A 60 -10.10 -13.18 1.14
C TYR A 60 -11.10 -14.03 0.38
N GLN A 61 -10.75 -14.41 -0.84
CA GLN A 61 -11.63 -15.20 -1.70
C GLN A 61 -11.98 -16.56 -1.08
N LEU A 62 -11.00 -17.22 -0.44
CA LEU A 62 -11.15 -18.54 0.20
C LEU A 62 -10.85 -18.48 1.71
N GLY A 63 -10.93 -17.30 2.33
CA GLY A 63 -10.51 -17.07 3.70
C GLY A 63 -11.49 -16.26 4.53
N ILE A 64 -11.02 -15.80 5.68
CA ILE A 64 -11.81 -15.08 6.68
C ILE A 64 -11.74 -13.56 6.46
N LEU A 65 -12.80 -12.83 6.78
CA LEU A 65 -12.76 -11.37 6.77
C LEU A 65 -11.85 -10.87 7.89
N LYS A 66 -10.82 -10.11 7.54
CA LYS A 66 -9.90 -9.48 8.50
C LYS A 66 -10.01 -7.97 8.45
N TYR A 67 -9.77 -7.37 9.60
CA TYR A 67 -9.78 -5.94 9.82
C TYR A 67 -8.39 -5.54 10.30
N ASP A 68 -7.78 -4.53 9.68
CA ASP A 68 -6.50 -3.96 10.09
C ASP A 68 -6.63 -2.45 10.22
N ILE A 69 -6.69 -1.99 11.46
CA ILE A 69 -6.70 -0.57 11.78
C ILE A 69 -5.31 -0.11 12.21
N GLU A 70 -4.77 0.84 11.46
CA GLU A 70 -3.44 1.39 11.64
C GLU A 70 -3.51 2.86 12.07
N TRP A 71 -2.60 3.25 12.95
CA TRP A 71 -2.49 4.60 13.48
C TRP A 71 -1.18 5.26 13.07
N ASN A 72 -1.18 6.59 13.00
CA ASN A 72 0.00 7.39 12.66
C ASN A 72 1.17 7.23 13.65
N ASN A 73 0.90 6.78 14.87
CA ASN A 73 1.91 6.49 15.88
C ASN A 73 2.59 5.12 15.67
N GLY A 74 2.20 4.37 14.64
CA GLY A 74 2.75 3.07 14.30
C GLY A 74 1.97 1.88 14.84
N THR A 75 1.00 2.07 15.73
CA THR A 75 0.18 0.97 16.24
C THR A 75 -0.77 0.45 15.15
N SER A 76 -0.84 -0.88 15.01
CA SER A 76 -1.83 -1.56 14.17
C SER A 76 -2.52 -2.67 14.97
N PHE A 77 -3.83 -2.81 14.79
CA PHE A 77 -4.60 -3.93 15.32
C PHE A 77 -5.19 -4.72 14.15
N ILE A 78 -4.78 -5.98 14.02
CA ILE A 78 -5.32 -6.91 13.05
C ILE A 78 -6.27 -7.86 13.79
N TYR A 79 -7.54 -7.89 13.41
CA TYR A 79 -8.56 -8.65 14.13
C TYR A 79 -9.65 -9.22 13.22
N THR A 80 -10.43 -10.12 13.79
CA THR A 80 -11.58 -10.78 13.14
C THR A 80 -12.83 -10.60 14.00
N LEU A 81 -13.97 -10.33 13.38
CA LEU A 81 -15.27 -10.17 14.04
C LEU A 81 -16.20 -11.37 13.75
N ASP A 82 -17.36 -11.40 14.41
CA ASP A 82 -18.45 -12.31 14.06
C ASP A 82 -18.74 -12.28 12.54
N PRO A 83 -18.97 -13.43 11.89
CA PRO A 83 -19.18 -14.75 12.47
C PRO A 83 -17.90 -15.58 12.69
N PHE A 84 -16.72 -14.98 12.56
CA PHE A 84 -15.45 -15.66 12.76
C PHE A 84 -15.02 -15.63 14.24
N ASN A 85 -14.14 -16.55 14.63
CA ASN A 85 -13.55 -16.50 15.97
C ASN A 85 -12.88 -15.14 16.20
N HIS A 86 -13.11 -14.55 17.36
CA HIS A 86 -12.44 -13.31 17.75
C HIS A 86 -10.95 -13.57 17.95
N THR A 87 -10.14 -13.00 17.05
CA THR A 87 -8.68 -12.97 17.16
C THR A 87 -8.23 -11.52 17.11
N CYS A 88 -7.13 -11.20 17.80
CA CYS A 88 -6.49 -9.90 17.68
C CYS A 88 -4.98 -10.03 17.75
N GLN A 89 -4.30 -9.29 16.89
CA GLN A 89 -2.86 -9.14 16.87
C GLN A 89 -2.51 -7.66 16.90
N LEU A 90 -1.75 -7.27 17.93
CA LEU A 90 -1.19 -5.93 18.07
C LEU A 90 0.19 -5.89 17.42
N LEU A 91 0.37 -4.99 16.45
CA LEU A 91 1.63 -4.72 15.79
C LEU A 91 2.07 -3.28 16.03
N HIS A 92 3.38 -3.07 15.95
CA HIS A 92 3.95 -1.74 15.97
C HIS A 92 4.91 -1.55 14.80
N PHE A 93 4.72 -0.46 14.09
CA PHE A 93 5.42 -0.12 12.88
C PHE A 93 5.91 1.34 12.95
N GLU A 94 7.21 1.56 13.16
CA GLU A 94 7.76 2.88 13.48
C GLU A 94 7.35 4.04 12.54
N VAL A 95 7.09 3.74 11.25
CA VAL A 95 6.73 4.74 10.24
C VAL A 95 5.29 5.28 10.39
N GLY A 96 4.36 4.53 11.00
CA GLY A 96 2.93 4.87 10.99
C GLY A 96 2.27 4.74 9.61
N ILE A 97 1.11 5.33 9.42
CA ILE A 97 0.43 5.34 8.11
C ILE A 97 1.20 6.21 7.11
N LEU A 98 1.06 5.92 5.81
CA LEU A 98 1.71 6.70 4.76
C LEU A 98 1.21 8.16 4.78
N ARG A 99 2.15 9.10 4.64
CA ARG A 99 1.82 10.53 4.50
C ARG A 99 1.30 10.81 3.10
N PRO A 100 0.48 11.85 2.88
CA PRO A 100 0.01 12.22 1.55
C PRO A 100 1.11 12.32 0.48
N ASN A 101 2.29 12.80 0.88
CA ASN A 101 3.42 13.04 -0.02
C ASN A 101 4.46 11.90 -0.04
N TRP A 102 4.11 10.68 0.36
CA TRP A 102 5.05 9.57 0.52
C TRP A 102 5.86 9.21 -0.75
N LEU A 103 5.35 9.54 -1.94
CA LEU A 103 6.01 9.28 -3.21
C LEU A 103 7.02 10.38 -3.64
N LEU A 104 7.17 11.46 -2.85
CA LEU A 104 8.18 12.50 -3.15
C LEU A 104 9.59 11.91 -3.16
N GLY A 105 10.37 12.24 -4.20
CA GLY A 105 11.72 11.69 -4.39
C GLY A 105 11.71 10.20 -4.77
N ALA A 106 10.63 9.71 -5.39
CA ALA A 106 10.62 8.44 -6.12
C ALA A 106 11.34 8.60 -7.47
N ASN A 107 11.82 7.50 -8.02
CA ASN A 107 12.44 7.43 -9.33
C ASN A 107 11.36 7.31 -10.41
N TYR A 108 11.34 8.22 -11.38
CA TYR A 108 10.44 8.09 -12.53
C TYR A 108 10.97 7.04 -13.50
N LEU A 109 10.11 6.11 -13.91
CA LEU A 109 10.48 5.01 -14.81
C LEU A 109 9.88 5.14 -16.21
N GLY A 110 9.18 6.23 -16.49
CA GLY A 110 8.47 6.46 -17.76
C GLY A 110 7.00 6.05 -17.69
N GLN A 111 6.39 5.90 -18.87
CA GLN A 111 4.98 5.59 -19.01
C GLN A 111 4.74 4.15 -19.45
N GLN A 112 3.71 3.51 -18.93
CA GLN A 112 3.31 2.15 -19.30
C GLN A 112 1.79 2.00 -19.34
N TYR A 113 1.29 1.16 -20.24
CA TYR A 113 -0.13 0.80 -20.25
C TYR A 113 -0.41 -0.30 -19.22
N VAL A 114 -1.38 -0.06 -18.32
CA VAL A 114 -1.86 -1.01 -17.30
C VAL A 114 -3.38 -0.93 -17.24
N ASP A 115 -4.07 -2.05 -17.38
CA ASP A 115 -5.54 -2.13 -17.31
C ASP A 115 -6.28 -1.13 -18.24
N ASN A 116 -5.69 -0.86 -19.40
CA ASN A 116 -6.11 0.15 -20.40
C ASN A 116 -5.90 1.62 -20.01
N PHE A 117 -5.25 1.90 -18.89
CA PHE A 117 -4.78 3.23 -18.52
C PHE A 117 -3.33 3.43 -18.99
N LEU A 118 -3.02 4.63 -19.46
CA LEU A 118 -1.63 5.04 -19.66
C LEU A 118 -1.15 5.64 -18.33
N CYS A 119 -0.19 4.98 -17.68
CA CYS A 119 0.25 5.36 -16.35
C CYS A 119 1.68 5.94 -16.35
N ASN A 120 1.91 6.98 -15.56
CA ASN A 120 3.23 7.34 -15.06
C ASN A 120 3.66 6.28 -14.04
N VAL A 121 4.89 5.77 -14.16
CA VAL A 121 5.42 4.73 -13.26
C VAL A 121 6.52 5.30 -12.38
N TRP A 122 6.37 5.06 -11.07
CA TRP A 122 7.30 5.48 -10.04
C TRP A 122 7.83 4.28 -9.28
N GLU A 123 9.10 4.29 -8.94
CA GLU A 123 9.72 3.33 -8.03
C GLU A 123 10.21 4.06 -6.78
N LYS A 124 9.93 3.50 -5.61
CA LYS A 124 10.37 4.06 -4.33
C LYS A 124 11.11 3.00 -3.50
N VAL A 125 12.39 3.28 -3.24
CA VAL A 125 13.32 2.57 -2.32
C VAL A 125 13.44 1.05 -2.55
N GLU A 126 13.44 0.64 -3.82
CA GLU A 126 13.43 -0.73 -4.34
C GLU A 126 12.31 -1.60 -3.78
N PHE A 127 11.25 -0.94 -3.31
CA PHE A 127 10.22 -1.57 -2.50
C PHE A 127 8.86 -1.59 -3.17
N ILE A 128 8.45 -0.45 -3.75
CA ILE A 128 7.13 -0.28 -4.35
C ILE A 128 7.25 0.38 -5.71
N TRP A 129 6.50 -0.17 -6.65
CA TRP A 129 6.25 0.40 -7.97
C TRP A 129 4.81 0.90 -8.01
N TYR A 130 4.63 2.19 -8.27
CA TYR A 130 3.34 2.87 -8.22
C TYR A 130 2.97 3.39 -9.61
N TYR A 131 1.76 3.05 -10.04
CA TYR A 131 1.23 3.38 -11.36
C TYR A 131 0.10 4.41 -11.17
N GLU A 132 0.33 5.62 -11.64
CA GLU A 132 -0.60 6.74 -11.60
C GLU A 132 -1.13 7.01 -13.01
N ASP A 133 -2.43 7.05 -13.21
CA ASP A 133 -3.01 7.40 -14.51
C ASP A 133 -2.57 8.82 -14.94
N VAL A 134 -2.05 8.94 -16.16
CA VAL A 134 -1.55 10.20 -16.72
C VAL A 134 -2.66 11.25 -16.80
N LEU A 135 -3.90 10.85 -17.08
CA LEU A 135 -5.01 11.77 -17.29
C LEU A 135 -5.62 12.25 -15.98
N THR A 136 -5.99 11.33 -15.10
CA THR A 136 -6.73 11.64 -13.86
C THR A 136 -5.84 11.85 -12.65
N ARG A 137 -4.56 11.45 -12.72
CA ARG A 137 -3.60 11.52 -11.62
C ARG A 137 -3.96 10.63 -10.43
N THR A 138 -4.85 9.66 -10.60
CA THR A 138 -5.26 8.72 -9.55
C THR A 138 -4.44 7.43 -9.63
N PRO A 139 -4.28 6.70 -8.50
CA PRO A 139 -3.69 5.37 -8.54
C PRO A 139 -4.47 4.42 -9.43
N VAL A 140 -3.75 3.62 -10.21
CA VAL A 140 -4.29 2.48 -10.96
C VAL A 140 -3.82 1.17 -10.33
N LYS A 141 -2.54 1.11 -9.95
CA LYS A 141 -1.91 -0.10 -9.44
C LYS A 141 -0.71 0.23 -8.58
N TRP A 142 -0.40 -0.63 -7.62
CA TRP A 142 0.96 -0.73 -7.11
C TRP A 142 1.41 -2.17 -6.91
N ILE A 143 2.72 -2.35 -6.94
CA ILE A 143 3.39 -3.65 -6.82
C ILE A 143 4.46 -3.52 -5.76
N PHE A 144 4.47 -4.43 -4.80
CA PHE A 144 5.54 -4.53 -3.81
C PHE A 144 6.67 -5.44 -4.30
N TYR A 145 7.86 -5.29 -3.71
CA TYR A 145 9.08 -6.03 -4.05
C TYR A 145 8.92 -7.56 -4.02
N ASP A 146 7.97 -8.08 -3.24
CA ASP A 146 7.69 -9.50 -3.12
C ASP A 146 6.65 -10.00 -4.15
N GLY A 147 6.22 -9.13 -5.06
CA GLY A 147 5.25 -9.43 -6.11
C GLY A 147 3.80 -9.27 -5.69
N MET A 148 3.50 -8.82 -4.47
CA MET A 148 2.14 -8.47 -4.09
C MET A 148 1.63 -7.29 -4.93
N THR A 149 0.50 -7.51 -5.60
CA THR A 149 -0.11 -6.51 -6.49
C THR A 149 -1.42 -6.02 -5.93
N PHE A 150 -1.63 -4.71 -5.96
CA PHE A 150 -2.90 -4.06 -5.68
C PHE A 150 -3.36 -3.38 -6.95
N HIS A 151 -4.52 -3.77 -7.44
CA HIS A 151 -5.22 -3.12 -8.54
C HIS A 151 -6.37 -2.28 -7.98
N VAL A 152 -6.39 -0.99 -8.28
CA VAL A 152 -7.40 -0.06 -7.79
C VAL A 152 -8.66 -0.18 -8.64
N MET A 153 -9.78 -0.49 -8.00
CA MET A 153 -11.08 -0.66 -8.64
C MET A 153 -11.92 0.62 -8.53
N THR A 154 -11.89 1.28 -7.37
CA THR A 154 -12.51 2.59 -7.12
C THR A 154 -11.55 3.48 -6.34
N PHE A 155 -11.67 4.79 -6.50
CA PHE A 155 -10.89 5.77 -5.75
C PHE A 155 -11.74 7.02 -5.47
N GLU A 156 -12.33 7.07 -4.29
CA GLU A 156 -13.31 8.06 -3.87
C GLU A 156 -12.67 9.13 -3.00
N VAL A 157 -12.21 10.20 -3.63
CA VAL A 157 -11.56 11.33 -2.97
C VAL A 157 -12.53 12.03 -2.00
N GLY A 158 -12.09 12.23 -0.75
CA GLY A 158 -12.86 12.90 0.29
C GLY A 158 -13.89 12.02 1.00
N ALA A 159 -13.98 10.74 0.65
CA ALA A 159 -14.82 9.80 1.39
C ALA A 159 -14.31 9.61 2.82
N VAL A 160 -15.25 9.50 3.76
CA VAL A 160 -14.97 9.37 5.20
C VAL A 160 -15.82 8.25 5.80
N LEU A 161 -15.28 7.60 6.82
CA LEU A 161 -15.96 6.56 7.59
C LEU A 161 -16.32 7.11 8.98
N ASP A 162 -17.53 6.82 9.45
CA ASP A 162 -18.00 7.27 10.77
C ASP A 162 -17.06 6.82 11.88
N ASP A 163 -16.79 7.72 12.84
CA ASP A 163 -15.83 7.53 13.94
C ASP A 163 -16.03 6.23 14.74
N ALA A 164 -17.26 5.75 14.83
CA ALA A 164 -17.61 4.53 15.54
C ALA A 164 -16.92 3.27 14.96
N HIS A 165 -16.59 3.25 13.67
CA HIS A 165 -15.96 2.11 13.01
C HIS A 165 -14.44 2.04 13.19
N TRP A 166 -13.83 3.11 13.71
CA TRP A 166 -12.38 3.22 13.88
C TRP A 166 -11.89 2.68 15.23
N GLN A 167 -12.69 1.90 15.94
CA GLN A 167 -12.30 1.36 17.23
C GLN A 167 -11.97 -0.13 17.10
N ALA A 168 -10.76 -0.50 17.54
CA ALA A 168 -10.43 -1.90 17.72
C ALA A 168 -11.33 -2.53 18.80
N PRO A 169 -11.71 -3.81 18.69
CA PRO A 169 -12.56 -4.47 19.67
C PRO A 169 -11.92 -4.56 21.06
N LEU A 170 -12.74 -4.63 22.11
CA LEU A 170 -12.27 -4.66 23.50
C LEU A 170 -11.30 -5.81 23.80
N TYR A 171 -11.47 -6.97 23.16
CA TYR A 171 -10.58 -8.12 23.36
C TYR A 171 -9.16 -7.90 22.83
N CYS A 172 -8.92 -6.87 22.00
CA CYS A 172 -7.57 -6.47 21.57
C CYS A 172 -6.73 -5.84 22.69
N PHE A 173 -7.36 -5.43 23.79
CA PHE A 173 -6.70 -4.77 24.92
C PHE A 173 -6.65 -5.66 26.17
N SER A 174 -7.15 -6.89 26.09
CA SER A 174 -7.05 -7.88 27.16
C SER A 174 -5.67 -8.51 27.14
N ASP A 175 -5.16 -8.92 28.32
CA ASP A 175 -3.86 -9.56 28.42
C ASP A 175 -3.78 -10.77 27.46
N PRO A 176 -2.76 -10.85 26.59
CA PRO A 176 -2.60 -11.99 25.73
C PRO A 176 -2.43 -13.25 26.59
N ASP A 177 -3.17 -14.31 26.24
CA ASP A 177 -2.96 -15.63 26.82
C ASP A 177 -1.45 -15.97 26.66
N PRO A 178 -0.73 -16.33 27.73
CA PRO A 178 0.73 -16.53 27.71
C PRO A 178 1.25 -17.52 26.64
N GLU A 179 0.37 -18.28 25.98
CA GLU A 179 0.70 -19.14 24.84
C GLU A 179 0.94 -18.39 23.52
N LEU A 180 0.44 -17.15 23.35
CA LEU A 180 0.67 -16.37 22.11
C LEU A 180 2.00 -15.61 22.08
N HIS A 181 2.75 -15.58 23.20
CA HIS A 181 4.00 -14.84 23.33
C HIS A 181 5.26 -15.59 22.83
N GLN A 182 5.14 -16.81 22.29
CA GLN A 182 6.30 -17.65 21.96
C GLN A 182 6.71 -17.74 20.48
N THR A 183 6.12 -16.96 19.55
CA THR A 183 6.53 -17.01 18.13
C THR A 183 7.42 -15.86 17.65
N HIS A 184 7.95 -15.05 18.57
CA HIS A 184 8.95 -14.03 18.23
C HIS A 184 10.20 -14.09 19.12
N THR A 185 10.79 -15.28 19.28
CA THR A 185 12.24 -15.50 19.36
C THR A 185 12.47 -17.02 19.38
N THR A 186 13.32 -17.53 18.48
CA THR A 186 13.97 -18.87 18.45
C THR A 186 13.61 -19.74 17.23
N ARG A 187 14.64 -20.07 16.44
CA ARG A 187 14.64 -21.08 15.38
C ARG A 187 14.20 -22.45 15.93
N ASN A 188 13.20 -23.09 15.31
CA ASN A 188 13.30 -24.43 14.69
C ASN A 188 11.94 -24.95 14.21
N ASN A 189 11.97 -25.55 13.01
CA ASN A 189 10.95 -26.33 12.30
C ASN A 189 9.69 -26.76 13.09
N SER A 190 8.60 -26.03 12.90
CA SER A 190 7.26 -26.59 12.71
C SER A 190 6.42 -25.59 11.93
N LEU A 191 5.76 -26.08 10.88
CA LEU A 191 4.89 -25.32 9.99
C LEU A 191 3.68 -24.78 10.76
N VAL A 192 3.84 -23.59 11.33
CA VAL A 192 2.72 -22.68 11.56
C VAL A 192 2.78 -21.71 10.39
N LEU A 193 1.70 -21.62 9.62
CA LEU A 193 1.55 -20.67 8.51
C LEU A 193 1.68 -19.26 9.09
N VAL A 194 2.91 -18.76 9.13
CA VAL A 194 3.22 -17.36 9.38
C VAL A 194 2.49 -16.61 8.29
N ASP A 195 1.47 -15.86 8.70
CA ASP A 195 0.62 -15.08 7.82
C ASP A 195 1.53 -14.22 6.95
N SER A 196 1.59 -14.57 5.69
CA SER A 196 2.66 -14.15 4.81
C SER A 196 2.64 -12.62 4.65
N GLU A 197 1.50 -11.98 4.91
CA GLU A 197 1.27 -10.54 4.91
C GLU A 197 2.06 -9.79 6.00
N LEU A 198 2.20 -10.40 7.18
CA LEU A 198 2.96 -9.81 8.29
C LEU A 198 4.45 -9.71 7.96
N ALA A 199 4.96 -10.69 7.22
CA ALA A 199 6.33 -10.68 6.73
C ALA A 199 6.56 -9.55 5.71
N VAL A 200 5.54 -9.18 4.92
CA VAL A 200 5.62 -8.08 3.93
C VAL A 200 5.53 -6.72 4.59
N LEU A 201 4.59 -6.54 5.52
CA LEU A 201 4.44 -5.30 6.28
C LEU A 201 5.65 -5.04 7.19
N SER A 202 6.27 -6.09 7.73
CA SER A 202 7.52 -5.97 8.50
C SER A 202 8.76 -5.76 7.62
N ALA A 203 8.77 -6.27 6.39
CA ALA A 203 9.82 -6.01 5.41
C ALA A 203 9.71 -4.60 4.78
N PHE A 204 8.49 -4.09 4.57
CA PHE A 204 8.17 -2.71 4.16
C PHE A 204 9.00 -1.68 4.89
N ARG A 205 9.12 -1.85 6.21
CA ARG A 205 9.52 -0.73 7.04
C ARG A 205 10.98 -0.76 7.47
N ARG A 206 11.66 -1.92 7.47
CA ARG A 206 13.12 -1.96 7.71
C ARG A 206 13.91 -1.26 6.61
N THR A 207 13.47 -1.36 5.35
CA THR A 207 14.14 -0.74 4.20
C THR A 207 13.83 0.77 4.12
N LEU A 208 12.59 1.17 4.44
CA LEU A 208 12.17 2.58 4.51
C LEU A 208 12.80 3.37 5.68
N MET A 209 13.06 2.74 6.83
CA MET A 209 13.73 3.37 7.99
C MET A 209 15.13 3.93 7.68
N SER A 210 15.83 3.37 6.69
CA SER A 210 17.18 3.81 6.29
C SER A 210 17.16 5.08 5.42
N HIS A 211 16.08 5.31 4.68
CA HIS A 211 16.02 6.32 3.60
C HIS A 211 14.98 7.43 3.81
N MET A 212 14.24 7.43 4.93
CA MET A 212 13.27 8.47 5.28
C MET A 212 13.67 9.32 6.50
N ARG A 213 14.98 9.50 6.73
CA ARG A 213 15.53 10.57 7.58
C ARG A 213 15.97 11.76 6.74
#